data_AF-A0A7Y7AA94-F1
#
_entry.id   AF-A0A7Y7AA94-F1
#
_cell.length_a   1.000
_cell.length_b   1.000
_cell.length_c   1.000
_cell.angle_alpha   90.00
_cell.angle_beta   90.00
_cell.angle_gamma   90.00
#
_symmetry.space_group_name_H-M   'P 1'
#
loop_
_entity.id
_entity.type
_entity.pdbx_description
1 polymer ?
#
loop_
_entity_poly.entity_id
_entity_poly.type
_entity_poly.pdbx_seq_one_letter_code
_entity_poly.pdbx_strand_id
1 'polypeptide(L)'
;MIKYLLIFAISAGMFSASAQLVDENHQLLWEISGNGLKKKSYLYGNYHTNDRRVFNLADSVYYALNNTDGVSLEVDIFSDFDDDYYWDTRYGSVRMDFDKNGEPYTSSKKSTETRYGDEDGMPQFLDAYFHQYCLNAGKKFYALETLEFQESIGSGGSFYTPDYWRWSTLMTREDIIGIYLKGDIYELDKLMRSTLGGKDGYYKELITDRNFGMADKMDSLMRIENLSLFTAVGAGHLASSTGLINLLRNKGYTLRKVMATYSDDVTIDKLEVKSQRSYLYENDSIGMQVEFPGKPTVVLNEDGWEDYEFRLIYRELGQGNNYIVEFYERNDDSSLEELAETYIASPSESPYVKIRLDNGGEAFQGLSDAYPEGLYWTRVVLGEDHIIVLKAYGGNKFMNSNRAMRFFDKVNLN
;
A
#
# COMPACT_ATOMS: atom_id res chain seq x y z
N MET A 1 61.29 50.67 18.02
CA MET A 1 60.99 49.26 18.33
C MET A 1 59.50 49.03 18.15
N ILE A 2 59.16 48.29 17.08
CA ILE A 2 57.98 47.44 16.81
C ILE A 2 56.61 47.88 17.40
N LYS A 3 55.73 48.38 16.51
CA LYS A 3 54.27 48.45 16.72
C LYS A 3 53.68 47.05 16.54
N TYR A 4 53.04 46.50 17.56
CA TYR A 4 52.25 45.27 17.43
C TYR A 4 50.85 45.60 16.90
N LEU A 5 50.55 45.12 15.70
CA LEU A 5 49.19 45.08 15.15
C LEU A 5 48.56 43.74 15.59
N LEU A 6 47.53 43.80 16.43
CA LEU A 6 46.69 42.63 16.72
C LEU A 6 45.75 42.41 15.53
N ILE A 7 45.97 41.34 14.79
CA ILE A 7 45.05 40.85 13.76
C ILE A 7 44.03 39.94 14.46
N PHE A 8 42.80 40.43 14.61
CA PHE A 8 41.67 39.61 15.03
C PHE A 8 41.24 38.76 13.81
N ALA A 9 41.65 37.50 13.78
CA ALA A 9 41.16 36.55 12.79
C ALA A 9 39.71 36.17 13.17
N ILE A 10 38.73 36.79 12.50
CA ILE A 10 37.34 36.35 12.55
C ILE A 10 37.29 35.02 11.79
N SER A 11 37.26 33.91 12.51
CA SER A 11 36.91 32.61 11.94
C SER A 11 35.44 32.67 11.53
N ALA A 12 35.17 33.01 10.27
CA ALA A 12 33.87 32.78 9.65
C ALA A 12 33.69 31.26 9.57
N GLY A 13 33.05 30.67 10.58
CA GLY A 13 32.55 29.30 10.49
C GLY A 13 31.62 29.23 9.29
N MET A 14 31.98 28.42 8.30
CA MET A 14 31.09 28.10 7.18
C MET A 14 29.92 27.30 7.74
N PHE A 15 28.87 27.98 8.19
CA PHE A 15 27.56 27.36 8.31
C PHE A 15 27.11 27.05 6.88
N SER A 16 27.19 25.77 6.52
CA SER A 16 26.51 25.28 5.33
C SER A 16 25.02 25.36 5.65
N ALA A 17 24.36 26.42 5.17
CA ALA A 17 22.91 26.49 5.20
C ALA A 17 22.40 25.54 4.12
N SER A 18 21.87 24.37 4.50
CA SER A 18 21.13 23.51 3.58
C SER A 18 19.91 24.30 3.10
N ALA A 19 19.68 24.34 1.78
CA ALA A 19 18.50 25.00 1.25
C ALA A 19 17.28 24.12 1.48
N GLN A 20 16.15 24.74 1.81
CA GLN A 20 14.87 24.07 1.97
C GLN A 20 13.88 24.76 1.04
N LEU A 21 13.32 23.99 0.10
CA LEU A 21 12.22 24.46 -0.73
C LEU A 21 10.94 24.42 0.09
N VAL A 22 10.22 25.54 0.11
CA VAL A 22 8.93 25.67 0.78
C VAL A 22 7.88 26.02 -0.27
N ASP A 23 6.87 25.17 -0.39
CA ASP A 23 5.66 25.49 -1.15
C ASP A 23 4.55 25.89 -0.17
N GLU A 24 4.35 27.22 -0.06
CA GLU A 24 3.32 27.79 0.79
C GLU A 24 1.91 27.57 0.24
N ASN A 25 1.76 27.30 -1.06
CA ASN A 25 0.46 27.12 -1.70
C ASN A 25 -0.02 25.67 -1.66
N HIS A 26 0.82 24.74 -1.22
CA HIS A 26 0.44 23.34 -1.03
C HIS A 26 -0.43 23.16 0.22
N GLN A 27 -1.67 22.68 0.06
CA GLN A 27 -2.69 22.64 1.12
C GLN A 27 -3.15 21.22 1.48
N LEU A 28 -2.37 20.19 1.14
CA LEU A 28 -2.75 18.80 1.42
C LEU A 28 -2.60 18.42 2.90
N LEU A 29 -1.70 19.05 3.67
CA LEU A 29 -1.45 18.71 5.07
C LEU A 29 -1.94 19.79 6.05
N TRP A 30 -2.71 19.37 7.06
CA TRP A 30 -3.26 20.23 8.10
C TRP A 30 -2.97 19.66 9.48
N GLU A 31 -2.46 20.51 10.38
CA GLU A 31 -2.28 20.20 11.79
C GLU A 31 -3.59 20.47 12.54
N ILE A 32 -4.03 19.51 13.35
CA ILE A 32 -5.18 19.57 14.23
C ILE A 32 -4.69 19.73 15.67
N SER A 33 -5.22 20.74 16.37
CA SER A 33 -4.91 21.04 17.77
C SER A 33 -6.10 21.68 18.48
N GLY A 34 -5.95 22.05 19.75
CA GLY A 34 -7.04 22.66 20.53
C GLY A 34 -8.06 21.63 21.02
N ASN A 35 -9.23 22.10 21.47
CA ASN A 35 -10.32 21.26 22.00
C ASN A 35 -9.91 20.21 23.06
N GLY A 36 -8.92 20.54 23.90
CA GLY A 36 -8.41 19.64 24.94
C GLY A 36 -7.33 18.65 24.50
N LEU A 37 -6.96 18.61 23.22
CA LEU A 37 -5.90 17.74 22.70
C LEU A 37 -4.55 18.01 23.39
N LYS A 38 -3.90 16.93 23.85
CA LYS A 38 -2.55 16.97 24.45
C LYS A 38 -1.44 16.80 23.42
N LYS A 39 -1.72 16.09 22.34
CA LYS A 39 -0.83 15.89 21.20
C LYS A 39 -1.51 16.42 19.94
N LYS A 40 -0.69 16.84 18.97
CA LYS A 40 -1.18 17.27 17.66
C LYS A 40 -1.53 16.04 16.82
N SER A 41 -2.63 16.15 16.09
CA SER A 41 -2.99 15.19 15.04
C SER A 41 -2.88 15.87 13.68
N TYR A 42 -2.95 15.12 12.60
CA TYR A 42 -2.79 15.63 11.24
C TYR A 42 -3.88 15.08 10.33
N LEU A 43 -4.35 15.92 9.41
CA LEU A 43 -5.26 15.57 8.33
C LEU A 43 -4.54 15.78 7.00
N TYR A 44 -4.49 14.73 6.19
CA TYR A 44 -3.82 14.70 4.90
C TYR A 44 -4.80 14.38 3.77
N GLY A 45 -4.75 15.18 2.71
CA GLY A 45 -5.52 14.98 1.47
C GLY A 45 -4.76 14.08 0.50
N ASN A 46 -5.30 12.89 0.27
CA ASN A 46 -4.72 11.83 -0.54
C ASN A 46 -5.35 11.75 -1.95
N TYR A 47 -4.73 11.00 -2.85
CA TYR A 47 -5.29 10.61 -4.14
C TYR A 47 -5.13 9.11 -4.38
N HIS A 48 -6.23 8.46 -4.77
CA HIS A 48 -6.36 7.00 -4.89
C HIS A 48 -5.66 6.47 -6.16
N THR A 49 -4.34 6.56 -6.22
CA THR A 49 -3.54 6.06 -7.34
C THR A 49 -2.19 5.51 -6.87
N ASN A 50 -1.62 4.61 -7.65
CA ASN A 50 -0.24 4.16 -7.48
C ASN A 50 0.78 4.96 -8.31
N ASP A 51 0.40 6.06 -8.97
CA ASP A 51 1.35 6.87 -9.75
C ASP A 51 2.51 7.37 -8.86
N ARG A 52 3.75 7.08 -9.25
CA ARG A 52 4.94 7.37 -8.42
C ARG A 52 5.05 8.84 -8.00
N ARG A 53 4.53 9.78 -8.80
CA ARG A 53 4.64 11.21 -8.53
C ARG A 53 3.89 11.60 -7.26
N VAL A 54 2.78 10.93 -6.93
CA VAL A 54 2.02 11.24 -5.72
C VAL A 54 2.74 10.80 -4.43
N PHE A 55 3.77 9.98 -4.55
CA PHE A 55 4.60 9.51 -3.43
C PHE A 55 5.82 10.40 -3.18
N ASN A 56 6.01 11.47 -3.96
CA ASN A 56 6.98 12.52 -3.64
C ASN A 56 6.44 13.44 -2.53
N LEU A 57 6.19 12.84 -1.36
CA LEU A 57 5.64 13.52 -0.20
C LEU A 57 6.63 14.55 0.35
N ALA A 58 6.09 15.66 0.85
CA ALA A 58 6.87 16.66 1.57
C ALA A 58 7.45 16.08 2.87
N ASP A 59 8.58 16.62 3.33
CA ASP A 59 9.20 16.24 4.60
C ASP A 59 8.27 16.48 5.79
N SER A 60 7.38 17.48 5.70
CA SER A 60 6.35 17.73 6.71
C SER A 60 5.32 16.60 6.83
N VAL A 61 5.05 15.87 5.74
CA VAL A 61 4.19 14.67 5.74
C VAL A 61 4.90 13.50 6.41
N TYR A 62 6.18 13.27 6.08
CA TYR A 62 6.98 12.24 6.75
C TYR A 62 7.09 12.49 8.26
N TYR A 63 7.34 13.74 8.66
CA TYR A 63 7.33 14.14 10.07
C TYR A 63 5.99 13.81 10.75
N ALA A 64 4.87 14.23 10.15
CA ALA A 64 3.55 13.99 10.70
C ALA A 64 3.25 12.48 10.84
N LEU A 65 3.57 11.70 9.80
CA LEU A 65 3.34 10.26 9.76
C LEU A 65 4.22 9.47 10.75
N ASN A 66 5.46 9.92 10.99
CA ASN A 66 6.37 9.29 11.93
C ASN A 66 5.98 9.58 13.39
N ASN A 67 5.59 10.83 13.67
CA ASN A 67 5.44 11.35 15.04
C ASN A 67 4.01 11.24 15.62
N THR A 68 3.08 10.53 14.96
CA THR A 68 1.76 10.20 15.51
C THR A 68 1.72 8.79 16.09
N ASP A 69 0.82 8.56 17.04
CA ASP A 69 0.65 7.25 17.70
C ASP A 69 -0.06 6.22 16.79
N GLY A 70 -0.87 6.70 15.84
CA GLY A 70 -1.61 5.86 14.90
C GLY A 70 -1.83 6.51 13.54
N VAL A 71 -2.34 5.70 12.61
CA VAL A 71 -2.81 6.12 11.29
C VAL A 71 -4.31 5.85 11.21
N SER A 72 -5.04 6.78 10.60
CA SER A 72 -6.45 6.60 10.32
C SER A 72 -6.72 6.84 8.83
N LEU A 73 -7.51 5.97 8.21
CA LEU A 73 -7.89 6.05 6.80
C LEU A 73 -9.41 5.95 6.66
N GLU A 74 -9.93 6.25 5.48
CA GLU A 74 -11.37 6.15 5.20
C GLU A 74 -11.91 4.76 5.53
N VAL A 75 -11.22 3.70 5.09
CA VAL A 75 -11.62 2.30 5.28
C VAL A 75 -10.42 1.44 5.66
N ASP A 76 -10.68 0.30 6.27
CA ASP A 76 -9.70 -0.77 6.38
C ASP A 76 -9.52 -1.43 5.00
N ILE A 77 -8.40 -1.13 4.35
CA ILE A 77 -8.12 -1.59 2.97
C ILE A 77 -7.77 -3.09 2.94
N PHE A 78 -7.30 -3.64 4.06
CA PHE A 78 -6.79 -5.01 4.13
C PHE A 78 -7.73 -5.97 4.87
N SER A 79 -8.86 -5.48 5.40
CA SER A 79 -9.91 -6.33 5.98
C SER A 79 -10.66 -7.16 4.93
N ASP A 80 -10.58 -6.79 3.64
CA ASP A 80 -11.26 -7.47 2.53
C ASP A 80 -10.45 -8.64 1.94
N PHE A 81 -9.30 -8.98 2.53
CA PHE A 81 -8.48 -10.10 2.07
C PHE A 81 -9.00 -11.48 2.50
N ASP A 82 -10.06 -11.53 3.30
CA ASP A 82 -10.63 -12.78 3.84
C ASP A 82 -11.64 -13.46 2.90
N ASP A 83 -12.15 -12.75 1.88
CA ASP A 83 -13.05 -13.35 0.90
C ASP A 83 -12.25 -13.88 -0.30
N ASP A 84 -12.05 -15.20 -0.30
CA ASP A 84 -11.42 -15.99 -1.37
C ASP A 84 -12.02 -15.72 -2.76
N TYR A 85 -13.22 -15.14 -2.81
CA TYR A 85 -13.92 -14.81 -4.03
C TYR A 85 -13.36 -13.57 -4.76
N TYR A 86 -12.57 -12.73 -4.10
CA TYR A 86 -11.95 -11.57 -4.75
C TYR A 86 -10.64 -11.96 -5.45
N TRP A 87 -10.86 -12.32 -6.72
CA TRP A 87 -9.92 -12.59 -7.80
C TRP A 87 -8.69 -11.67 -7.80
N ASP A 88 -7.60 -12.23 -8.36
CA ASP A 88 -6.45 -11.50 -8.87
C ASP A 88 -6.76 -10.05 -9.28
N THR A 89 -6.11 -9.10 -8.61
CA THR A 89 -6.41 -7.66 -8.73
C THR A 89 -6.00 -7.05 -10.07
N ARG A 90 -5.35 -7.85 -10.94
CA ARG A 90 -4.99 -7.49 -12.31
C ARG A 90 -6.20 -7.56 -13.24
N TYR A 91 -6.27 -6.62 -14.17
CA TYR A 91 -7.19 -6.68 -15.30
C TYR A 91 -6.53 -7.38 -16.50
N GLY A 92 -7.18 -8.44 -16.99
CA GLY A 92 -6.70 -9.26 -18.09
C GLY A 92 -5.83 -10.44 -17.64
N SER A 93 -5.38 -11.25 -18.59
CA SER A 93 -4.53 -12.42 -18.32
C SER A 93 -3.06 -12.15 -18.68
N VAL A 94 -2.15 -12.71 -17.90
CA VAL A 94 -0.74 -12.80 -18.26
C VAL A 94 -0.53 -14.07 -19.05
N ARG A 95 0.07 -13.95 -20.24
CA ARG A 95 0.43 -15.08 -21.08
C ARG A 95 1.95 -15.23 -21.11
N MET A 96 2.42 -16.42 -20.72
CA MET A 96 3.82 -16.83 -20.81
C MET A 96 4.07 -17.55 -22.14
N ASP A 97 5.24 -17.30 -22.72
CA ASP A 97 5.85 -18.05 -23.82
C ASP A 97 7.19 -18.63 -23.31
N PHE A 98 7.79 -19.55 -24.04
CA PHE A 98 9.04 -20.22 -23.66
C PHE A 98 10.11 -20.03 -24.73
N ASP A 99 11.35 -19.79 -24.30
CA ASP A 99 12.47 -19.71 -25.23
C ASP A 99 12.95 -21.12 -25.66
N LYS A 100 13.97 -21.17 -26.53
CA LYS A 100 14.53 -22.44 -27.03
C LYS A 100 15.14 -23.36 -25.96
N ASN A 101 15.44 -22.82 -24.78
CA ASN A 101 16.01 -23.53 -23.64
C ASN A 101 14.92 -23.87 -22.61
N GLY A 102 13.66 -23.47 -22.85
CA GLY A 102 12.56 -23.66 -21.93
C GLY A 102 12.40 -22.54 -20.91
N GLU A 103 13.16 -21.44 -21.02
CA GLU A 103 13.06 -20.35 -20.07
C GLU A 103 11.77 -19.54 -20.32
N PRO A 104 10.90 -19.38 -19.31
CA PRO A 104 9.62 -18.72 -19.48
C PRO A 104 9.78 -17.19 -19.51
N TYR A 105 9.03 -16.52 -20.38
CA TYR A 105 8.93 -15.06 -20.44
C TYR A 105 7.51 -14.64 -20.84
N THR A 106 7.06 -13.45 -20.46
CA THR A 106 5.74 -12.99 -20.86
C THR A 106 5.72 -12.52 -22.32
N SER A 107 4.64 -12.85 -23.01
CA SER A 107 4.38 -12.46 -24.40
C SER A 107 4.26 -10.94 -24.63
N SER A 108 4.20 -10.14 -23.55
CA SER A 108 4.01 -8.68 -23.61
C SER A 108 4.91 -7.94 -22.62
N LYS A 109 5.57 -6.87 -23.08
CA LYS A 109 6.33 -5.95 -22.22
C LYS A 109 5.48 -4.82 -21.62
N LYS A 110 4.19 -4.74 -21.97
CA LYS A 110 3.28 -3.71 -21.45
C LYS A 110 2.91 -4.02 -20.01
N SER A 111 2.83 -2.98 -19.17
CA SER A 111 2.29 -3.10 -17.83
C SER A 111 0.85 -3.62 -17.88
N THR A 112 0.53 -4.60 -17.05
CA THR A 112 -0.86 -4.88 -16.69
C THR A 112 -1.41 -3.76 -15.82
N GLU A 113 -2.73 -3.64 -15.81
CA GLU A 113 -3.45 -2.64 -15.03
C GLU A 113 -4.16 -3.31 -13.85
N THR A 114 -4.45 -2.52 -12.82
CA THR A 114 -5.31 -2.88 -11.69
C THR A 114 -6.35 -1.78 -11.50
N ARG A 115 -7.31 -1.98 -10.60
CA ARG A 115 -8.25 -0.93 -10.19
C ARG A 115 -7.57 0.37 -9.75
N TYR A 116 -6.37 0.25 -9.18
CA TYR A 116 -5.67 1.36 -8.51
C TYR A 116 -4.44 1.85 -9.28
N GLY A 117 -4.14 1.26 -10.45
CA GLY A 117 -3.06 1.71 -11.31
C GLY A 117 -2.48 0.63 -12.22
N ASP A 118 -1.15 0.51 -12.23
CA ASP A 118 -0.43 -0.38 -13.14
C ASP A 118 0.95 -0.80 -12.59
N GLU A 119 1.62 -1.72 -13.28
CA GLU A 119 2.96 -2.20 -12.89
C GLU A 119 4.06 -1.11 -12.91
N ASP A 120 3.87 0.00 -13.62
CA ASP A 120 4.83 1.09 -13.69
C ASP A 120 4.78 2.02 -12.47
N GLY A 121 3.65 2.04 -11.76
CA GLY A 121 3.48 2.73 -10.50
C GLY A 121 4.14 2.07 -9.29
N MET A 122 3.70 2.45 -8.10
CA MET A 122 4.12 1.92 -6.81
C MET A 122 3.39 0.60 -6.47
N PRO A 123 3.99 -0.29 -5.65
CA PRO A 123 3.37 -1.53 -5.20
C PRO A 123 1.94 -1.36 -4.67
N GLN A 124 1.76 -0.38 -3.81
CA GLN A 124 0.46 0.04 -3.29
C GLN A 124 0.08 1.40 -3.87
N PHE A 125 -1.22 1.65 -3.98
CA PHE A 125 -1.72 3.02 -4.12
C PHE A 125 -1.59 3.77 -2.78
N LEU A 126 -1.67 5.10 -2.81
CA LEU A 126 -1.19 5.91 -1.70
C LEU A 126 -1.92 5.64 -0.36
N ASP A 127 -3.22 5.32 -0.37
CA ASP A 127 -3.94 4.94 0.85
C ASP A 127 -3.41 3.62 1.43
N ALA A 128 -3.29 2.58 0.59
CA ALA A 128 -2.76 1.28 0.99
C ALA A 128 -1.29 1.36 1.42
N TYR A 129 -0.52 2.31 0.89
CA TYR A 129 0.84 2.61 1.37
C TYR A 129 0.84 3.14 2.81
N PHE A 130 -0.06 4.07 3.16
CA PHE A 130 -0.16 4.55 4.54
C PHE A 130 -0.64 3.44 5.49
N HIS A 131 -1.54 2.58 5.03
CA HIS A 131 -1.99 1.43 5.81
C HIS A 131 -0.85 0.43 6.04
N GLN A 132 -0.13 0.04 4.98
CA GLN A 132 1.03 -0.85 5.05
C GLN A 132 2.10 -0.29 5.99
N TYR A 133 2.45 1.00 5.84
CA TYR A 133 3.38 1.66 6.76
C TYR A 133 2.90 1.57 8.21
N CYS A 134 1.60 1.82 8.48
CA CYS A 134 1.06 1.74 9.83
C CYS A 134 1.32 0.38 10.47
N LEU A 135 1.03 -0.71 9.73
CA LEU A 135 1.19 -2.07 10.21
C LEU A 135 2.67 -2.46 10.37
N ASN A 136 3.51 -2.11 9.38
CA ASN A 136 4.94 -2.38 9.42
C ASN A 136 5.64 -1.65 10.58
N ALA A 137 5.22 -0.41 10.86
CA ALA A 137 5.75 0.39 11.95
C ALA A 137 5.17 0.05 13.34
N GLY A 138 4.29 -0.96 13.44
CA GLY A 138 3.62 -1.34 14.69
C GLY A 138 2.69 -0.26 15.27
N LYS A 139 2.22 0.68 14.44
CA LYS A 139 1.29 1.74 14.83
C LYS A 139 -0.14 1.24 14.87
N LYS A 140 -0.99 1.93 15.63
CA LYS A 140 -2.43 1.61 15.71
C LYS A 140 -3.18 2.12 14.47
N PHE A 141 -3.98 1.26 13.87
CA PHE A 141 -4.83 1.61 12.74
C PHE A 141 -6.27 1.91 13.17
N TYR A 142 -6.92 2.86 12.50
CA TYR A 142 -8.33 3.23 12.72
C TYR A 142 -9.05 3.55 11.40
N ALA A 143 -10.05 2.77 11.04
CA ALA A 143 -10.95 3.11 9.94
C ALA A 143 -11.99 4.17 10.35
N LEU A 144 -12.25 5.13 9.46
CA LEU A 144 -13.28 6.15 9.66
C LEU A 144 -14.68 5.67 9.27
N GLU A 145 -14.75 4.74 8.33
CA GLU A 145 -15.93 4.13 7.76
C GLU A 145 -15.80 2.60 7.78
N THR A 146 -16.90 1.87 7.65
CA THR A 146 -16.87 0.40 7.49
C THR A 146 -16.73 0.03 6.02
N LEU A 147 -16.18 -1.16 5.74
CA LEU A 147 -16.10 -1.69 4.39
C LEU A 147 -17.51 -1.84 3.78
N GLU A 148 -18.44 -2.42 4.53
CA GLU A 148 -19.85 -2.56 4.12
C GLU A 148 -20.49 -1.23 3.70
N PHE A 149 -20.17 -0.14 4.40
CA PHE A 149 -20.68 1.19 4.06
C PHE A 149 -20.07 1.69 2.74
N GLN A 150 -18.75 1.58 2.57
CA GLN A 150 -18.06 1.92 1.32
C GLN A 150 -18.56 1.10 0.14
N GLU A 151 -18.80 -0.20 0.34
CA GLU A 151 -19.40 -1.07 -0.67
C GLU A 151 -20.85 -0.70 -0.94
N SER A 152 -21.65 -0.33 0.06
CA SER A 152 -23.06 0.07 -0.17
C SER A 152 -23.16 1.31 -1.06
N ILE A 153 -22.22 2.24 -0.88
CA ILE A 153 -22.07 3.40 -1.74
C ILE A 153 -21.65 2.94 -3.14
N GLY A 154 -20.66 2.04 -3.24
CA GLY A 154 -20.13 1.42 -4.46
C GLY A 154 -21.11 0.56 -5.29
N SER A 155 -22.01 -0.15 -4.61
CA SER A 155 -22.86 -1.22 -5.16
C SER A 155 -24.30 -0.78 -5.40
N GLY A 156 -24.70 0.42 -4.96
CA GLY A 156 -26.00 1.06 -5.17
C GLY A 156 -26.36 1.39 -6.63
N GLY A 157 -25.78 0.70 -7.62
CA GLY A 157 -26.20 0.77 -9.03
C GLY A 157 -25.70 1.97 -9.82
N SER A 158 -24.79 2.79 -9.30
CA SER A 158 -24.38 4.06 -9.92
C SER A 158 -22.96 4.12 -10.50
N PHE A 159 -22.13 3.08 -10.34
CA PHE A 159 -20.77 3.05 -10.89
C PHE A 159 -20.70 2.61 -12.36
N TYR A 160 -21.83 2.20 -12.93
CA TYR A 160 -22.02 1.96 -14.38
C TYR A 160 -22.86 3.07 -15.02
N THR A 161 -22.68 4.33 -14.62
CA THR A 161 -23.39 5.45 -15.24
C THR A 161 -22.57 6.09 -16.38
N PRO A 162 -23.20 6.46 -17.50
CA PRO A 162 -22.58 7.13 -18.65
C PRO A 162 -21.79 8.42 -18.35
N ASP A 163 -21.87 8.97 -17.14
CA ASP A 163 -21.13 10.18 -16.77
C ASP A 163 -19.63 9.91 -16.54
N TYR A 164 -19.20 8.71 -16.11
CA TYR A 164 -17.75 8.35 -16.14
C TYR A 164 -17.20 8.40 -17.57
N TRP A 165 -18.02 8.01 -18.56
CA TRP A 165 -17.73 8.12 -20.00
C TRP A 165 -17.71 9.57 -20.51
N ARG A 166 -18.41 10.49 -19.84
CA ARG A 166 -18.41 11.92 -20.19
C ARG A 166 -17.10 12.62 -19.82
N TRP A 167 -16.32 12.06 -18.91
CA TRP A 167 -15.01 12.58 -18.47
C TRP A 167 -13.83 12.00 -19.24
N SER A 168 -13.93 10.75 -19.71
CA SER A 168 -12.95 10.17 -20.65
C SER A 168 -12.81 11.00 -21.95
N THR A 169 -13.76 11.90 -22.21
CA THR A 169 -13.76 12.84 -23.34
C THR A 169 -13.29 14.27 -23.02
N LEU A 170 -13.10 14.68 -21.75
CA LEU A 170 -12.76 16.07 -21.39
C LEU A 170 -11.49 16.24 -20.54
N MET A 171 -11.09 15.27 -19.71
CA MET A 171 -9.85 15.32 -18.93
C MET A 171 -9.18 13.96 -18.91
N THR A 172 -7.87 13.96 -19.05
CA THR A 172 -7.05 12.75 -18.97
C THR A 172 -6.67 12.45 -17.51
N ARG A 173 -6.26 11.21 -17.22
CA ARG A 173 -5.65 10.83 -15.92
C ARG A 173 -4.48 11.76 -15.56
N GLU A 174 -3.72 12.19 -16.55
CA GLU A 174 -2.61 13.12 -16.40
C GLU A 174 -3.05 14.51 -15.92
N ASP A 175 -4.17 15.03 -16.44
CA ASP A 175 -4.70 16.32 -16.01
C ASP A 175 -5.12 16.30 -14.54
N ILE A 176 -5.78 15.24 -14.09
CA ILE A 176 -6.24 15.08 -12.70
C ILE A 176 -5.05 14.95 -11.76
N ILE A 177 -4.05 14.14 -12.11
CA ILE A 177 -2.79 14.03 -11.35
C ILE A 177 -2.10 15.40 -11.27
N GLY A 178 -2.03 16.13 -12.39
CA GLY A 178 -1.46 17.47 -12.43
C GLY A 178 -2.17 18.47 -11.52
N ILE A 179 -3.50 18.37 -11.37
CA ILE A 179 -4.27 19.19 -10.42
C ILE A 179 -3.94 18.79 -8.98
N TYR A 180 -3.92 17.49 -8.66
CA TYR A 180 -3.61 17.00 -7.33
C TYR A 180 -2.18 17.40 -6.88
N LEU A 181 -1.18 17.27 -7.76
CA LEU A 181 0.21 17.57 -7.45
C LEU A 181 0.46 19.06 -7.13
N LYS A 182 -0.43 19.97 -7.56
CA LYS A 182 -0.37 21.39 -7.15
C LYS A 182 -0.74 21.58 -5.68
N GLY A 183 -1.48 20.64 -5.08
CA GLY A 183 -1.92 20.70 -3.69
C GLY A 183 -2.98 21.78 -3.40
N ASP A 184 -3.63 22.34 -4.43
CA ASP A 184 -4.73 23.30 -4.26
C ASP A 184 -6.04 22.53 -4.01
N ILE A 185 -6.43 22.47 -2.74
CA ILE A 185 -7.63 21.73 -2.32
C ILE A 185 -8.94 22.39 -2.77
N TYR A 186 -8.92 23.68 -3.10
CA TYR A 186 -10.12 24.40 -3.57
C TYR A 186 -10.38 24.14 -5.04
N GLU A 187 -9.33 24.08 -5.87
CA GLU A 187 -9.45 23.65 -7.26
C GLU A 187 -9.86 22.17 -7.34
N LEU A 188 -9.36 21.31 -6.44
CA LEU A 188 -9.84 19.93 -6.31
C LEU A 188 -11.32 19.85 -5.90
N ASP A 189 -11.77 20.63 -4.90
CA ASP A 189 -13.19 20.66 -4.52
C ASP A 189 -14.08 21.15 -5.67
N LYS A 190 -13.65 22.19 -6.39
CA LYS A 190 -14.36 22.70 -7.57
C LYS A 190 -14.47 21.64 -8.66
N LEU A 191 -13.39 20.91 -8.91
CA LEU A 191 -13.38 19.77 -9.83
C LEU A 191 -14.38 18.70 -9.38
N MET A 192 -14.34 18.30 -8.11
CA MET A 192 -15.24 17.28 -7.55
C MET A 192 -16.70 17.70 -7.60
N ARG A 193 -17.03 18.96 -7.29
CA ARG A 193 -18.40 19.50 -7.42
C ARG A 193 -18.86 19.55 -8.86
N SER A 194 -18.00 19.95 -9.78
CA SER A 194 -18.34 19.96 -11.21
C SER A 194 -18.54 18.54 -11.74
N THR A 195 -17.83 17.57 -11.17
CA THR A 195 -17.83 16.16 -11.60
C THR A 195 -18.99 15.36 -11.03
N LEU A 196 -19.29 15.55 -9.74
CA LEU A 196 -20.27 14.77 -8.99
C LEU A 196 -21.56 15.54 -8.67
N GLY A 197 -21.58 16.86 -8.87
CA GLY A 197 -22.72 17.73 -8.52
C GLY A 197 -23.79 17.83 -9.61
N GLY A 198 -23.78 16.93 -10.59
CA GLY A 198 -24.77 16.85 -11.67
C GLY A 198 -26.18 16.51 -11.16
N LYS A 199 -27.09 16.23 -12.10
CA LYS A 199 -28.53 16.02 -11.84
C LYS A 199 -28.82 14.93 -10.80
N ASP A 200 -27.92 13.95 -10.70
CA ASP A 200 -28.06 12.78 -9.83
C ASP A 200 -27.49 13.00 -8.41
N GLY A 201 -26.81 14.14 -8.16
CA GLY A 201 -26.46 14.57 -6.80
C GLY A 201 -25.39 13.75 -6.09
N TYR A 202 -24.57 12.98 -6.81
CA TYR A 202 -23.52 12.12 -6.25
C TYR A 202 -22.54 12.82 -5.29
N TYR A 203 -22.30 14.12 -5.45
CA TYR A 203 -21.45 14.88 -4.54
C TYR A 203 -21.98 14.85 -3.09
N LYS A 204 -23.30 14.77 -2.91
CA LYS A 204 -23.88 14.66 -1.57
C LYS A 204 -23.50 13.32 -0.94
N GLU A 205 -23.77 12.22 -1.63
CA GLU A 205 -23.55 10.86 -1.13
C GLU A 205 -22.06 10.51 -1.01
N LEU A 206 -21.27 10.80 -2.06
CA LEU A 206 -19.86 10.41 -2.14
C LEU A 206 -18.91 11.33 -1.37
N ILE A 207 -19.33 12.55 -1.01
CA ILE A 207 -18.48 13.52 -0.30
C ILE A 207 -19.17 14.06 0.94
N THR A 208 -20.34 14.67 0.80
CA THR A 208 -20.93 15.46 1.90
C THR A 208 -21.39 14.60 3.08
N ASP A 209 -22.14 13.53 2.84
CA ASP A 209 -22.67 12.67 3.91
C ASP A 209 -21.54 11.89 4.59
N ARG A 210 -20.59 11.40 3.80
CA ARG A 210 -19.35 10.78 4.28
C ARG A 210 -18.53 11.71 5.16
N ASN A 211 -18.38 12.98 4.78
CA ASN A 211 -17.66 13.97 5.58
C ASN A 211 -18.24 14.13 6.99
N PHE A 212 -19.57 14.10 7.15
CA PHE A 212 -20.18 14.19 8.48
C PHE A 212 -19.83 12.96 9.33
N GLY A 213 -20.00 11.75 8.78
CA GLY A 213 -19.65 10.52 9.48
C GLY A 213 -18.16 10.44 9.85
N MET A 214 -17.29 10.74 8.90
CA MET A 214 -15.84 10.81 9.13
C MET A 214 -15.47 11.86 10.18
N ALA A 215 -16.05 13.07 10.14
CA ALA A 215 -15.78 14.10 11.14
C ALA A 215 -16.22 13.71 12.56
N ASP A 216 -17.36 13.02 12.69
CA ASP A 216 -17.85 12.48 13.97
C ASP A 216 -16.93 11.37 14.51
N LYS A 217 -16.48 10.48 13.63
CA LYS A 217 -15.53 9.41 13.99
C LYS A 217 -14.18 9.98 14.39
N MET A 218 -13.65 10.95 13.62
CA MET A 218 -12.41 11.65 13.96
C MET A 218 -12.50 12.35 15.32
N ASP A 219 -13.60 13.07 15.62
CA ASP A 219 -13.80 13.71 16.93
C ASP A 219 -13.82 12.68 18.07
N SER A 220 -14.48 11.55 17.86
CA SER A 220 -14.53 10.46 18.85
C SER A 220 -13.14 9.88 19.12
N LEU A 221 -12.37 9.62 18.07
CA LEU A 221 -11.00 9.10 18.18
C LEU A 221 -10.06 10.11 18.84
N MET A 222 -10.13 11.38 18.47
CA MET A 222 -9.28 12.44 19.00
C MET A 222 -9.52 12.74 20.49
N ARG A 223 -10.66 12.31 21.06
CA ARG A 223 -10.94 12.41 22.49
C ARG A 223 -10.32 11.27 23.32
N ILE A 224 -9.81 10.23 22.68
CA ILE A 224 -9.07 9.16 23.37
C ILE A 224 -7.80 9.76 23.96
N GLU A 225 -7.61 9.59 25.27
CA GLU A 225 -6.51 10.19 25.98
C GLU A 225 -5.16 9.76 25.40
N ASN A 226 -4.26 10.74 25.19
CA ASN A 226 -2.90 10.55 24.67
C ASN A 226 -2.77 9.95 23.25
N LEU A 227 -3.86 9.89 22.48
CA LEU A 227 -3.85 9.47 21.08
C LEU A 227 -3.60 10.66 20.14
N SER A 228 -2.62 10.52 19.26
CA SER A 228 -2.40 11.38 18.08
C SER A 228 -2.50 10.56 16.81
N LEU A 229 -3.15 11.11 15.79
CA LEU A 229 -3.42 10.40 14.54
C LEU A 229 -2.87 11.17 13.33
N PHE A 230 -2.28 10.44 12.40
CA PHE A 230 -2.16 10.86 11.01
C PHE A 230 -3.37 10.32 10.26
N THR A 231 -4.33 11.18 9.95
CA THR A 231 -5.54 10.83 9.22
C THR A 231 -5.38 11.17 7.75
N ALA A 232 -5.49 10.19 6.85
CA ALA A 232 -5.47 10.40 5.41
C ALA A 232 -6.85 10.10 4.81
N VAL A 233 -7.37 11.03 4.01
CA VAL A 233 -8.63 10.89 3.26
C VAL A 233 -8.44 11.46 1.86
N GLY A 234 -9.27 11.10 0.90
CA GLY A 234 -9.28 11.70 -0.42
C GLY A 234 -9.33 13.24 -0.36
N ALA A 235 -8.47 13.92 -1.10
CA ALA A 235 -8.30 15.37 -1.02
C ALA A 235 -9.59 16.16 -1.32
N GLY A 236 -10.54 15.57 -2.06
CA GLY A 236 -11.88 16.11 -2.30
C GLY A 236 -12.71 16.31 -1.03
N HIS A 237 -12.39 15.62 0.07
CA HIS A 237 -13.10 15.73 1.35
C HIS A 237 -12.72 16.97 2.18
N LEU A 238 -11.69 17.74 1.78
CA LEU A 238 -11.07 18.73 2.66
C LEU A 238 -11.74 20.12 2.65
N ALA A 239 -11.88 20.75 1.47
CA ALA A 239 -11.97 22.21 1.36
C ALA A 239 -13.37 22.81 1.45
N SER A 240 -14.37 22.03 1.05
CA SER A 240 -15.81 22.36 1.03
C SER A 240 -16.31 23.04 2.32
N SER A 241 -17.43 23.78 2.27
CA SER A 241 -18.10 24.26 3.49
C SER A 241 -18.55 23.13 4.42
N THR A 242 -18.83 21.95 3.85
CA THR A 242 -19.04 20.66 4.53
C THR A 242 -17.81 19.76 4.47
N GLY A 243 -16.64 20.31 4.13
CA GLY A 243 -15.35 19.62 4.13
C GLY A 243 -14.82 19.43 5.55
N LEU A 244 -14.02 18.38 5.74
CA LEU A 244 -13.51 17.98 7.06
C LEU A 244 -12.80 19.12 7.79
N ILE A 245 -12.10 20.00 7.08
CA ILE A 245 -11.43 21.14 7.70
C ILE A 245 -12.43 22.05 8.44
N ASN A 246 -13.56 22.34 7.79
CA ASN A 246 -14.57 23.22 8.35
C ASN A 246 -15.43 22.50 9.39
N LEU A 247 -15.74 21.22 9.16
CA LEU A 247 -16.48 20.41 10.15
C LEU A 247 -15.72 20.25 11.46
N LEU A 248 -14.42 19.98 11.41
CA LEU A 248 -13.60 19.87 12.61
C LEU A 248 -13.42 21.22 13.33
N ARG A 249 -13.32 22.33 12.59
CA ARG A 249 -13.36 23.68 13.19
C ARG A 249 -14.67 23.93 13.93
N ASN A 250 -15.81 23.55 13.35
CA ASN A 250 -17.12 23.69 13.97
C ASN A 250 -17.25 22.83 15.25
N LYS A 251 -16.51 21.72 15.34
CA LYS A 251 -16.40 20.89 16.54
C LYS A 251 -15.45 21.44 17.62
N GLY A 252 -14.82 22.59 17.38
CA GLY A 252 -13.95 23.28 18.34
C GLY A 252 -12.46 23.04 18.16
N TYR A 253 -12.04 22.29 17.13
CA TYR A 253 -10.63 22.09 16.83
C TYR A 253 -10.03 23.27 16.07
N THR A 254 -8.74 23.50 16.28
CA THR A 254 -7.93 24.43 15.48
C THR A 254 -7.25 23.66 14.36
N LEU A 255 -7.50 24.07 13.12
CA LEU A 255 -6.84 23.51 11.94
C LEU A 255 -5.95 24.54 11.26
N ARG A 256 -4.66 24.23 11.19
CA ARG A 256 -3.61 25.06 10.62
C ARG A 256 -2.95 24.33 9.45
N LYS A 257 -2.89 24.99 8.29
CA LYS A 257 -2.13 24.49 7.14
C LYS A 257 -0.66 24.28 7.52
N VAL A 258 -0.10 23.13 7.17
CA VAL A 258 1.32 22.83 7.31
C VAL A 258 1.97 23.03 5.95
N MET A 259 3.08 23.79 5.91
CA MET A 259 3.79 24.06 4.66
C MET A 259 4.40 22.78 4.10
N ALA A 260 4.38 22.62 2.78
CA ALA A 260 5.11 21.55 2.12
C ALA A 260 6.58 21.94 2.04
N THR A 261 7.43 21.14 2.66
CA THR A 261 8.86 21.39 2.76
C THR A 261 9.65 20.27 2.10
N TYR A 262 10.67 20.63 1.33
CA TYR A 262 11.56 19.67 0.68
C TYR A 262 13.00 20.10 0.95
N SER A 263 13.68 19.30 1.74
CA SER A 263 15.09 19.49 2.10
C SER A 263 15.99 18.80 1.08
N ASP A 264 17.15 19.41 0.79
CA ASP A 264 18.17 18.77 -0.06
C ASP A 264 18.67 17.46 0.57
N ASP A 265 18.90 17.48 1.89
CA ASP A 265 19.28 16.31 2.67
C ASP A 265 18.05 15.50 3.10
N VAL A 266 18.16 14.17 3.07
CA VAL A 266 17.06 13.29 3.51
C VAL A 266 16.87 13.43 5.03
N THR A 267 15.65 13.81 5.45
CA THR A 267 15.32 13.96 6.87
C THR A 267 15.25 12.61 7.59
N ILE A 268 15.49 12.62 8.91
CA ILE A 268 15.40 11.41 9.75
C ILE A 268 14.00 10.79 9.64
N ASP A 269 12.93 11.58 9.77
CA ASP A 269 11.55 11.06 9.66
C ASP A 269 11.30 10.38 8.30
N LYS A 270 11.88 10.91 7.22
CA LYS A 270 11.76 10.31 5.89
C LYS A 270 12.54 9.01 5.79
N LEU A 271 13.71 8.91 6.41
CA LEU A 271 14.48 7.67 6.50
C LEU A 271 13.72 6.62 7.33
N GLU A 272 13.21 6.99 8.50
CA GLU A 272 12.44 6.11 9.38
C GLU A 272 11.18 5.60 8.68
N VAL A 273 10.38 6.47 8.06
CA VAL A 273 9.18 6.03 7.32
C VAL A 273 9.57 5.11 6.16
N LYS A 274 10.62 5.45 5.41
CA LYS A 274 11.06 4.65 4.27
C LYS A 274 11.81 3.37 4.66
N SER A 275 12.16 3.15 5.92
CA SER A 275 12.78 1.89 6.37
C SER A 275 11.72 0.82 6.66
N GLN A 276 10.48 1.20 6.97
CA GLN A 276 9.34 0.32 7.29
C GLN A 276 8.74 -0.37 6.05
N ARG A 277 9.57 -1.11 5.30
CA ARG A 277 9.20 -1.72 4.00
C ARG A 277 8.84 -3.20 4.05
N SER A 278 8.94 -3.80 5.22
CA SER A 278 8.67 -5.21 5.42
C SER A 278 7.93 -5.46 6.73
N TYR A 279 7.29 -6.62 6.79
CA TYR A 279 6.63 -7.17 7.94
C TYR A 279 7.17 -8.58 8.16
N LEU A 280 7.70 -8.85 9.35
CA LEU A 280 8.14 -10.17 9.74
C LEU A 280 6.96 -10.92 10.36
N TYR A 281 6.53 -11.99 9.71
CA TYR A 281 5.62 -12.96 10.31
C TYR A 281 6.46 -14.07 10.96
N GLU A 282 6.16 -14.40 12.21
CA GLU A 282 6.84 -15.45 12.96
C GLU A 282 5.80 -16.45 13.48
N ASN A 283 6.12 -17.75 13.36
CA ASN A 283 5.37 -18.82 13.99
C ASN A 283 6.34 -19.74 14.72
N ASP A 284 6.45 -19.52 16.03
CA ASP A 284 7.39 -20.22 16.91
C ASP A 284 7.11 -21.72 17.00
N SER A 285 5.84 -22.12 16.89
CA SER A 285 5.42 -23.52 17.00
C SER A 285 6.00 -24.40 15.88
N ILE A 286 6.22 -23.81 14.71
CA ILE A 286 6.78 -24.49 13.53
C ILE A 286 8.16 -23.96 13.14
N GLY A 287 8.79 -23.14 13.99
CA GLY A 287 10.13 -22.60 13.76
C GLY A 287 10.26 -21.71 12.52
N MET A 288 9.19 -21.03 12.12
CA MET A 288 9.15 -20.31 10.84
C MET A 288 9.24 -18.80 10.99
N GLN A 289 9.96 -18.19 10.05
CA GLN A 289 9.94 -16.75 9.82
C GLN A 289 9.74 -16.43 8.33
N VAL A 290 8.82 -15.51 8.03
CA VAL A 290 8.60 -15.01 6.66
C VAL A 290 8.60 -13.50 6.63
N GLU A 291 9.47 -12.92 5.81
CA GLU A 291 9.50 -11.47 5.60
C GLU A 291 8.65 -11.07 4.37
N PHE A 292 7.44 -10.57 4.62
CA PHE A 292 6.56 -10.02 3.58
C PHE A 292 6.83 -8.52 3.36
N PRO A 293 6.45 -7.94 2.21
CA PRO A 293 6.48 -6.49 2.04
C PRO A 293 5.54 -5.75 3.02
N GLY A 294 4.42 -6.35 3.39
CA GLY A 294 3.51 -5.84 4.41
C GLY A 294 2.83 -6.98 5.17
N LYS A 295 2.06 -6.64 6.21
CA LYS A 295 1.40 -7.64 7.04
C LYS A 295 0.53 -8.58 6.19
N PRO A 296 0.78 -9.91 6.20
CA PRO A 296 -0.06 -10.85 5.49
C PRO A 296 -1.36 -11.10 6.26
N THR A 297 -2.40 -11.49 5.53
CA THR A 297 -3.62 -12.10 6.08
C THR A 297 -3.32 -13.57 6.39
N VAL A 298 -3.82 -14.05 7.53
CA VAL A 298 -3.73 -15.46 7.92
C VAL A 298 -5.10 -16.09 7.67
N VAL A 299 -5.16 -17.05 6.77
CA VAL A 299 -6.39 -17.80 6.45
C VAL A 299 -6.23 -19.22 7.00
N LEU A 300 -7.14 -19.61 7.88
CA LEU A 300 -7.19 -20.94 8.47
C LEU A 300 -8.11 -21.84 7.65
N ASN A 301 -7.81 -23.13 7.56
CA ASN A 301 -8.73 -24.10 6.97
C ASN A 301 -9.82 -24.49 7.97
N GLU A 302 -10.86 -23.65 8.09
CA GLU A 302 -11.94 -23.86 9.07
C GLU A 302 -12.95 -24.92 8.62
N ASP A 303 -13.15 -25.09 7.31
CA ASP A 303 -14.22 -25.93 6.75
C ASP A 303 -13.72 -27.29 6.21
N GLY A 304 -12.41 -27.50 6.13
CA GLY A 304 -11.79 -28.77 5.70
C GLY A 304 -11.93 -29.10 4.22
N TRP A 305 -12.32 -28.14 3.38
CA TRP A 305 -12.40 -28.31 1.91
C TRP A 305 -11.05 -28.25 1.22
N GLU A 306 -10.09 -27.59 1.86
CA GLU A 306 -8.73 -27.41 1.37
C GLU A 306 -7.79 -28.35 2.12
N ASP A 307 -6.62 -28.64 1.55
CA ASP A 307 -5.65 -29.55 2.18
C ASP A 307 -4.63 -28.81 3.08
N TYR A 308 -4.54 -27.48 2.98
CA TYR A 308 -3.63 -26.69 3.83
C TYR A 308 -4.15 -26.59 5.27
N GLU A 309 -3.26 -26.48 6.26
CA GLU A 309 -3.60 -26.12 7.64
C GLU A 309 -3.93 -24.63 7.74
N PHE A 310 -3.03 -23.80 7.20
CA PHE A 310 -3.24 -22.36 7.05
C PHE A 310 -2.44 -21.83 5.86
N ARG A 311 -2.79 -20.62 5.43
CA ARG A 311 -2.01 -19.89 4.44
C ARG A 311 -1.86 -18.42 4.80
N LEU A 312 -0.75 -17.84 4.37
CA LEU A 312 -0.42 -16.43 4.51
C LEU A 312 -0.54 -15.77 3.15
N ILE A 313 -1.32 -14.69 3.04
CA ILE A 313 -1.55 -13.97 1.79
C ILE A 313 -1.16 -12.51 1.95
N TYR A 314 -0.32 -12.00 1.05
CA TYR A 314 -0.07 -10.58 0.92
C TYR A 314 -0.25 -10.13 -0.55
N ARG A 315 -0.99 -9.04 -0.74
CA ARG A 315 -1.31 -8.50 -2.08
C ARG A 315 -0.89 -7.05 -2.24
N GLU A 316 -0.24 -6.75 -3.36
CA GLU A 316 0.07 -5.40 -3.84
C GLU A 316 -1.08 -4.91 -4.74
N LEU A 317 -1.91 -3.99 -4.25
CA LEU A 317 -3.12 -3.53 -4.95
C LEU A 317 -2.80 -2.57 -6.12
N GLY A 318 -1.65 -1.89 -6.06
CA GLY A 318 -1.21 -0.99 -7.12
C GLY A 318 -0.63 -1.74 -8.32
N GLN A 319 0.33 -2.65 -8.08
CA GLN A 319 0.99 -3.41 -9.15
C GLN A 319 0.33 -4.76 -9.47
N GLY A 320 -0.54 -5.27 -8.60
CA GLY A 320 -1.23 -6.54 -8.78
C GLY A 320 -0.36 -7.77 -8.50
N ASN A 321 0.61 -7.66 -7.59
CA ASN A 321 1.48 -8.78 -7.22
C ASN A 321 0.96 -9.49 -5.98
N ASN A 322 1.03 -10.81 -5.96
CA ASN A 322 0.52 -11.68 -4.92
C ASN A 322 1.67 -12.55 -4.41
N TYR A 323 1.73 -12.69 -3.09
CA TYR A 323 2.72 -13.50 -2.38
C TYR A 323 1.98 -14.36 -1.38
N ILE A 324 2.12 -15.67 -1.52
CA ILE A 324 1.33 -16.66 -0.78
C ILE A 324 2.27 -17.71 -0.22
N VAL A 325 2.00 -18.14 1.01
CA VAL A 325 2.72 -19.21 1.69
C VAL A 325 1.68 -20.14 2.29
N GLU A 326 1.61 -21.37 1.80
CA GLU A 326 0.67 -22.40 2.26
C GLU A 326 1.42 -23.45 3.10
N PHE A 327 0.77 -23.90 4.16
CA PHE A 327 1.28 -24.89 5.10
C PHE A 327 0.39 -26.11 5.06
N TYR A 328 1.00 -27.28 4.95
CA TYR A 328 0.31 -28.56 4.96
C TYR A 328 0.93 -29.47 6.01
N GLU A 329 0.09 -30.21 6.73
CA GLU A 329 0.54 -31.31 7.57
C GLU A 329 1.08 -32.44 6.69
N ARG A 330 2.21 -33.01 7.06
CA ARG A 330 2.78 -34.13 6.34
C ARG A 330 2.12 -35.43 6.79
N ASN A 331 1.19 -35.92 5.97
CA ASN A 331 0.39 -37.12 6.30
C ASN A 331 0.88 -38.40 5.62
N ASP A 332 1.92 -38.32 4.79
CA ASP A 332 2.49 -39.46 4.09
C ASP A 332 4.02 -39.37 3.90
N ASP A 333 4.58 -40.46 3.38
CA ASP A 333 6.00 -40.62 3.11
C ASP A 333 6.41 -40.09 1.72
N SER A 334 5.59 -39.23 1.09
CA SER A 334 5.91 -38.68 -0.23
C SER A 334 7.29 -38.00 -0.21
N SER A 335 8.07 -38.30 -1.23
CA SER A 335 9.36 -37.66 -1.45
C SER A 335 9.17 -36.20 -1.91
N LEU A 336 10.19 -35.37 -1.67
CA LEU A 336 10.20 -33.99 -2.13
C LEU A 336 10.00 -33.87 -3.67
N GLU A 337 10.40 -34.89 -4.44
CA GLU A 337 10.20 -34.94 -5.89
C GLU A 337 8.73 -35.25 -6.27
N GLU A 338 8.07 -36.18 -5.59
CA GLU A 338 6.63 -36.47 -5.77
C GLU A 338 5.76 -35.26 -5.39
N LEU A 339 6.15 -34.53 -4.34
CA LEU A 339 5.50 -33.28 -3.94
C LEU A 339 5.72 -32.18 -4.99
N ALA A 340 6.91 -32.08 -5.57
CA ALA A 340 7.20 -31.10 -6.63
C ALA A 340 6.35 -31.36 -7.88
N GLU A 341 6.20 -32.62 -8.30
CA GLU A 341 5.33 -33.01 -9.41
C GLU A 341 3.87 -32.56 -9.16
N THR A 342 3.40 -32.74 -7.93
CA THR A 342 2.02 -32.44 -7.52
C THR A 342 1.76 -30.93 -7.42
N TYR A 343 2.59 -30.19 -6.68
CA TYR A 343 2.32 -28.79 -6.33
C TYR A 343 2.89 -27.79 -7.33
N ILE A 344 3.92 -28.14 -8.10
CA ILE A 344 4.45 -27.25 -9.13
C ILE A 344 3.73 -27.51 -10.44
N ALA A 345 3.48 -28.78 -10.82
CA ALA A 345 2.79 -29.13 -12.07
C ALA A 345 3.30 -28.32 -13.27
N SER A 346 4.62 -28.30 -13.45
CA SER A 346 5.24 -27.39 -14.43
C SER A 346 4.82 -27.67 -15.86
N PRO A 347 4.67 -26.62 -16.69
CA PRO A 347 4.57 -26.79 -18.14
C PRO A 347 5.74 -27.62 -18.66
N SER A 348 5.47 -28.52 -19.60
CA SER A 348 6.48 -29.44 -20.16
C SER A 348 7.70 -28.71 -20.76
N GLU A 349 7.47 -27.49 -21.21
CA GLU A 349 8.44 -26.58 -21.81
C GLU A 349 9.38 -25.94 -20.78
N SER A 350 8.97 -25.83 -19.52
CA SER A 350 9.74 -25.22 -18.42
C SER A 350 9.72 -26.10 -17.18
N PRO A 351 10.45 -27.23 -17.17
CA PRO A 351 10.50 -28.13 -16.02
C PRO A 351 10.97 -27.42 -14.74
N TYR A 352 10.44 -27.84 -13.60
CA TYR A 352 10.93 -27.40 -12.31
C TYR A 352 12.38 -27.86 -12.06
N VAL A 353 13.07 -27.15 -11.17
CA VAL A 353 14.48 -27.41 -10.85
C VAL A 353 14.68 -27.65 -9.37
N LYS A 354 15.57 -28.59 -9.05
CA LYS A 354 16.03 -28.82 -7.68
C LYS A 354 17.05 -27.74 -7.29
N ILE A 355 16.88 -27.17 -6.11
CA ILE A 355 17.79 -26.15 -5.56
C ILE A 355 18.23 -26.54 -4.14
N ARG A 356 19.30 -25.90 -3.67
CA ARG A 356 19.76 -25.97 -2.29
C ARG A 356 19.49 -24.62 -1.61
N LEU A 357 18.87 -24.67 -0.43
CA LEU A 357 18.57 -23.51 0.40
C LEU A 357 19.78 -23.13 1.27
N ASP A 358 19.81 -21.90 1.77
CA ASP A 358 20.92 -21.37 2.58
C ASP A 358 21.10 -22.13 3.92
N ASN A 359 20.02 -22.65 4.48
CA ASN A 359 20.05 -23.52 5.67
C ASN A 359 20.58 -24.95 5.36
N GLY A 360 20.94 -25.23 4.11
CA GLY A 360 21.46 -26.52 3.64
C GLY A 360 20.38 -27.49 3.18
N GLY A 361 19.09 -27.17 3.38
CA GLY A 361 17.95 -27.96 2.90
C GLY A 361 17.80 -27.96 1.39
N GLU A 362 16.86 -28.76 0.89
CA GLU A 362 16.56 -28.90 -0.53
C GLU A 362 15.14 -28.42 -0.82
N ALA A 363 14.93 -27.86 -2.01
CA ALA A 363 13.62 -27.46 -2.50
C ALA A 363 13.52 -27.71 -4.00
N PHE A 364 12.30 -27.79 -4.50
CA PHE A 364 12.04 -27.64 -5.94
C PHE A 364 11.34 -26.32 -6.20
N GLN A 365 11.62 -25.71 -7.34
CA GLN A 365 10.90 -24.51 -7.77
C GLN A 365 10.71 -24.51 -9.29
N GLY A 366 9.65 -23.86 -9.74
CA GLY A 366 9.33 -23.77 -11.16
C GLY A 366 8.11 -22.90 -11.41
N LEU A 367 7.78 -22.73 -12.69
CA LEU A 367 6.51 -22.15 -13.10
C LEU A 367 5.42 -23.22 -12.97
N SER A 368 4.29 -22.86 -12.42
CA SER A 368 3.07 -23.66 -12.33
C SER A 368 1.99 -23.07 -13.23
N ASP A 369 1.18 -23.93 -13.83
CA ASP A 369 -0.03 -23.57 -14.58
C ASP A 369 -1.19 -24.45 -14.10
N ALA A 370 -1.91 -23.98 -13.09
CA ALA A 370 -2.99 -24.73 -12.46
C ALA A 370 -4.33 -23.98 -12.58
N TYR A 371 -5.42 -24.69 -12.80
CA TYR A 371 -6.76 -24.11 -12.79
C TYR A 371 -7.34 -24.17 -11.38
N PRO A 372 -7.99 -23.09 -10.86
CA PRO A 372 -8.34 -21.84 -11.55
C PRO A 372 -7.29 -20.70 -11.49
N GLU A 373 -6.20 -20.85 -10.73
CA GLU A 373 -5.25 -19.77 -10.37
C GLU A 373 -4.44 -19.23 -11.57
N GLY A 374 -4.26 -20.04 -12.60
CA GLY A 374 -3.44 -19.76 -13.78
C GLY A 374 -1.94 -19.89 -13.51
N LEU A 375 -1.16 -19.00 -14.11
CA LEU A 375 0.30 -19.05 -14.10
C LEU A 375 0.90 -18.34 -12.88
N TYR A 376 1.68 -19.07 -12.09
CA TYR A 376 2.39 -18.56 -10.92
C TYR A 376 3.73 -19.26 -10.71
N TRP A 377 4.68 -18.56 -10.07
CA TRP A 377 5.91 -19.21 -9.61
C TRP A 377 5.63 -19.98 -8.33
N THR A 378 6.22 -21.16 -8.21
CA THR A 378 6.07 -22.04 -7.04
C THR A 378 7.42 -22.50 -6.52
N ARG A 379 7.57 -22.58 -5.19
CA ARG A 379 8.66 -23.32 -4.52
C ARG A 379 8.05 -24.26 -3.48
N VAL A 380 8.45 -25.53 -3.52
CA VAL A 380 8.03 -26.56 -2.56
C VAL A 380 9.21 -26.88 -1.66
N VAL A 381 8.98 -26.77 -0.36
CA VAL A 381 9.96 -27.09 0.69
C VAL A 381 9.36 -28.19 1.57
N LEU A 382 10.17 -29.21 1.86
CA LEU A 382 9.77 -30.32 2.74
C LEU A 382 10.50 -30.18 4.07
N GLY A 383 9.73 -30.01 5.15
CA GLY A 383 10.21 -30.12 6.53
C GLY A 383 10.06 -31.56 7.06
N GLU A 384 10.38 -31.76 8.34
CA GLU A 384 10.17 -33.06 9.00
C GLU A 384 8.68 -33.42 9.05
N ASP A 385 7.86 -32.52 9.60
CA ASP A 385 6.44 -32.73 9.87
C ASP A 385 5.50 -31.92 8.95
N HIS A 386 6.04 -31.04 8.11
CA HIS A 386 5.24 -30.10 7.31
C HIS A 386 5.73 -29.98 5.87
N ILE A 387 4.81 -29.66 4.96
CA ILE A 387 5.10 -29.27 3.58
C ILE A 387 4.75 -27.79 3.44
N ILE A 388 5.63 -27.04 2.79
CA ILE A 388 5.47 -25.61 2.58
C ILE A 388 5.49 -25.31 1.10
N VAL A 389 4.42 -24.68 0.61
CA VAL A 389 4.25 -24.30 -0.79
C VAL A 389 4.23 -22.78 -0.87
N LEU A 390 5.26 -22.23 -1.50
CA LEU A 390 5.40 -20.80 -1.74
C LEU A 390 4.87 -20.50 -3.12
N LYS A 391 3.94 -19.55 -3.24
CA LYS A 391 3.41 -19.10 -4.54
C LYS A 391 3.62 -17.59 -4.68
N ALA A 392 4.00 -17.16 -5.88
CA ALA A 392 4.10 -15.74 -6.19
C ALA A 392 3.80 -15.47 -7.66
N TYR A 393 2.93 -14.50 -7.90
CA TYR A 393 2.53 -14.11 -9.24
C TYR A 393 2.12 -12.65 -9.32
N GLY A 394 2.12 -12.09 -10.53
CA GLY A 394 1.81 -10.68 -10.73
C GLY A 394 1.78 -10.35 -12.21
N GLY A 395 1.83 -9.07 -12.57
CA GLY A 395 1.70 -8.66 -13.97
C GLY A 395 2.83 -9.11 -14.90
N ASN A 396 2.82 -8.57 -16.12
CA ASN A 396 3.79 -8.93 -17.15
C ASN A 396 5.24 -8.66 -16.72
N LYS A 397 5.49 -7.57 -16.00
CA LYS A 397 6.83 -7.21 -15.51
C LYS A 397 7.22 -8.04 -14.30
N PHE A 398 6.27 -8.36 -13.43
CA PHE A 398 6.54 -9.25 -12.29
C PHE A 398 6.94 -10.65 -12.75
N MET A 399 6.15 -11.26 -13.64
CA MET A 399 6.39 -12.62 -14.14
C MET A 399 7.68 -12.73 -14.96
N ASN A 400 8.13 -11.63 -15.58
CA ASN A 400 9.44 -11.50 -16.25
C ASN A 400 10.60 -11.10 -15.33
N SER A 401 10.50 -11.32 -14.02
CA SER A 401 11.51 -10.86 -13.08
C SER A 401 11.80 -11.88 -11.98
N ASN A 402 12.96 -11.76 -11.34
CA ASN A 402 13.31 -12.59 -10.19
C ASN A 402 12.61 -12.15 -8.88
N ARG A 403 11.50 -11.40 -8.95
CA ARG A 403 10.78 -10.92 -7.75
C ARG A 403 10.21 -12.06 -6.93
N ALA A 404 9.61 -13.07 -7.58
CA ALA A 404 9.09 -14.26 -6.91
C ALA A 404 10.20 -15.01 -6.15
N MET A 405 11.33 -15.26 -6.82
CA MET A 405 12.47 -15.95 -6.20
C MET A 405 13.03 -15.18 -4.99
N ARG A 406 13.18 -13.84 -5.11
CA ARG A 406 13.60 -13.00 -3.99
C ARG A 406 12.63 -13.01 -2.81
N PHE A 407 11.35 -13.28 -3.04
CA PHE A 407 10.39 -13.47 -1.97
C PHE A 407 10.56 -14.87 -1.35
N PHE A 408 10.72 -15.91 -2.16
CA PHE A 408 10.94 -17.27 -1.65
C PHE A 408 12.20 -17.40 -0.80
N ASP A 409 13.25 -16.64 -1.11
CA ASP A 409 14.49 -16.61 -0.33
C ASP A 409 14.34 -15.89 1.02
N LYS A 410 13.18 -15.25 1.29
CA LYS A 410 12.84 -14.62 2.58
C LYS A 410 12.01 -15.52 3.51
N VAL A 411 11.76 -16.76 3.11
CA VAL A 411 11.09 -17.77 3.93
C VAL A 411 12.18 -18.61 4.59
N ASN A 412 12.28 -18.50 5.91
CA ASN A 412 13.24 -19.23 6.72
C ASN A 412 12.53 -20.25 7.62
N LEU A 413 13.11 -21.44 7.69
CA LEU A 413 12.70 -22.54 8.54
C LEU A 413 13.91 -22.94 9.38
N ASN A 414 13.73 -22.96 10.69
CA ASN A 414 14.76 -23.33 11.66
C ASN A 414 14.84 -24.84 11.89
#